data_AF-A0A933LMB3-F1
#
_entry.id   AF-A0A933LMB3-F1
#
_cell.length_a   1.000
_cell.length_b   1.000
_cell.length_c   1.000
_cell.angle_alpha   90.00
_cell.angle_beta   90.00
_cell.angle_gamma   90.00
#
_symmetry.space_group_name_H-M   'P 1'
#
loop_
_entity.id
_entity.type
_entity.pdbx_description
1 polymer ?
#
loop_
_entity_poly.entity_id
_entity_poly.type
_entity_poly.pdbx_seq_one_letter_code
_entity_poly.pdbx_strand_id
1 'polypeptide(L)'
;MARDDFTKQTQDILAKRVGVRCSNPSCRKLTTGPRTESHHIVNIGVGAHITAASPGGPRYGPSLTPQQRQSPENGIWLCQNCAKLVDNDRLRYPAELLRGWKAQAEASTLAALEGRGEPHPIDLSAELDLSYAEGQIRSDRHDYRLEVTLTNRGTEPLGPYHIDLEIPSRVVASPEEQQSYVPDRSTREVAFFRVAASTTEQEIYPGDTRLVMSVPYYIDQRLFWNRGDLFEQPVGVTLYRRGFGPFTLERLFGDFQIF
;
A
#
# COMPACT_ATOMS: atom_id res chain seq x y z
N MET A 1 8.26 -17.92 -41.06
CA MET A 1 8.94 -16.64 -40.80
C MET A 1 9.71 -16.76 -39.49
N ALA A 2 10.91 -16.19 -39.40
CA ALA A 2 11.67 -16.15 -38.16
C ALA A 2 10.96 -15.29 -37.12
N ARG A 3 11.02 -15.67 -35.84
CA ARG A 3 10.51 -14.86 -34.72
C ARG A 3 11.59 -13.86 -34.30
N ASP A 4 11.20 -12.61 -34.07
CA ASP A 4 12.09 -11.55 -33.57
C ASP A 4 12.31 -11.68 -32.05
N ASP A 5 12.89 -12.81 -31.63
CA ASP A 5 13.15 -13.11 -30.23
C ASP A 5 14.29 -12.26 -29.67
N PHE A 6 14.23 -11.97 -28.37
CA PHE A 6 15.26 -11.18 -27.70
C PHE A 6 16.60 -11.90 -27.65
N THR A 7 17.68 -11.16 -27.94
CA THR A 7 19.05 -11.62 -27.68
C THR A 7 19.28 -11.86 -26.19
N LYS A 8 20.30 -12.65 -25.83
CA LYS A 8 20.72 -12.83 -24.43
C LYS A 8 21.04 -11.49 -23.74
N GLN A 9 21.66 -10.57 -24.48
CA GLN A 9 21.99 -9.24 -23.97
C GLN A 9 20.71 -8.44 -23.66
N THR A 10 19.71 -8.46 -24.55
CA THR A 10 18.42 -7.80 -24.30
C THR A 10 17.72 -8.39 -23.07
N GLN A 11 17.70 -9.73 -22.95
CA GLN A 11 17.10 -10.38 -21.78
C GLN A 11 17.80 -9.99 -20.47
N ASP A 12 19.14 -9.93 -20.47
CA ASP A 12 19.93 -9.51 -19.31
C ASP A 12 19.66 -8.04 -18.93
N ILE A 13 19.54 -7.14 -19.92
CA ILE A 13 19.13 -5.75 -19.70
C ILE A 13 17.73 -5.71 -19.04
N LEU A 14 16.76 -6.42 -19.60
CA LEU A 14 15.40 -6.46 -19.06
C LEU A 14 15.38 -6.93 -17.60
N ALA A 15 16.13 -7.99 -17.28
CA ALA A 15 16.21 -8.55 -15.94
C ALA A 15 16.86 -7.58 -14.95
N LYS A 16 18.02 -7.01 -15.31
CA LYS A 16 18.81 -6.15 -14.41
C LYS A 16 18.14 -4.82 -14.14
N ARG A 17 17.42 -4.24 -15.10
CA ARG A 17 16.67 -2.98 -14.93
C ARG A 17 15.60 -3.03 -13.85
N VAL A 18 15.11 -4.23 -13.51
CA VAL A 18 14.07 -4.44 -12.48
C VAL A 18 14.58 -5.24 -11.29
N GLY A 19 15.91 -5.31 -11.11
CA GLY A 19 16.54 -6.00 -9.99
C GLY A 19 16.24 -7.50 -9.96
N VAL A 20 16.15 -8.13 -11.14
CA VAL A 20 15.79 -9.55 -11.33
C VAL A 20 14.49 -9.96 -10.63
N ARG A 21 13.52 -9.04 -10.54
CA ARG A 21 12.17 -9.27 -10.01
C ARG A 21 11.12 -9.20 -11.10
N CYS A 22 10.04 -9.96 -10.96
CA CYS A 22 8.90 -9.88 -11.87
C CYS A 22 8.33 -8.45 -11.95
N SER A 23 8.06 -7.93 -13.16
CA SER A 23 7.49 -6.60 -13.33
C SER A 23 5.98 -6.51 -13.03
N ASN A 24 5.26 -7.63 -12.88
CA ASN A 24 3.87 -7.60 -12.44
C ASN A 24 3.79 -7.01 -11.00
N PRO A 25 3.07 -5.90 -10.78
CA PRO A 25 3.01 -5.20 -9.49
C PRO A 25 2.50 -6.06 -8.34
N SER A 26 1.54 -6.95 -8.60
CA SER A 26 1.01 -7.87 -7.58
C SER A 26 1.90 -9.10 -7.34
N CYS A 27 2.96 -9.28 -8.13
CA CYS A 27 3.83 -10.45 -8.04
C CYS A 27 5.21 -10.12 -7.44
N ARG A 28 5.99 -9.22 -8.08
CA ARG A 28 7.33 -8.73 -7.66
C ARG A 28 8.36 -9.76 -7.14
N LYS A 29 8.10 -11.06 -7.28
CA LYS A 29 8.97 -12.13 -6.77
C LYS A 29 10.32 -12.11 -7.48
N LEU A 30 11.35 -12.49 -6.73
CA LEU A 30 12.69 -12.74 -7.25
C LEU A 30 12.62 -13.86 -8.30
N THR A 31 13.25 -13.65 -9.45
CA THR A 31 13.23 -14.64 -10.54
C THR A 31 14.52 -15.43 -10.65
N THR A 32 15.56 -15.03 -9.93
CA THR A 32 16.88 -15.67 -9.99
C THR A 32 17.38 -15.96 -8.58
N GLY A 33 17.90 -17.16 -8.35
CA GLY A 33 18.45 -17.57 -7.06
C GLY A 33 19.51 -18.65 -7.20
N PRO A 34 20.11 -19.09 -6.07
CA PRO A 34 21.13 -20.14 -6.09
C PRO A 34 20.51 -21.49 -6.47
N ARG A 35 21.30 -22.34 -7.13
CA ARG A 35 21.07 -23.79 -7.19
C ARG A 35 21.90 -24.46 -6.07
N THR A 36 21.55 -25.69 -5.71
CA THR A 36 22.34 -26.51 -4.75
C THR A 36 23.81 -26.61 -5.13
N GLU A 37 24.11 -26.69 -6.43
CA GLU A 37 25.46 -26.60 -6.97
C GLU A 37 25.91 -25.12 -7.08
N SER A 38 27.01 -24.76 -6.42
CA SER A 38 27.47 -23.36 -6.27
C SER A 38 27.79 -22.63 -7.57
N HIS A 39 28.12 -23.35 -8.65
CA HIS A 39 28.42 -22.79 -9.96
C HIS A 39 27.17 -22.56 -10.83
N HIS A 40 25.98 -22.87 -10.33
CA HIS A 40 24.74 -22.78 -11.07
C HIS A 40 23.69 -21.90 -10.37
N ILE A 41 22.82 -21.32 -11.19
CA ILE A 41 21.69 -20.54 -10.74
C ILE A 41 20.37 -21.24 -11.12
N VAL A 42 19.32 -20.90 -10.40
CA VAL A 42 17.93 -21.13 -10.82
C VAL A 42 17.42 -19.81 -11.41
N ASN A 43 16.84 -19.87 -12.60
CA ASN A 43 16.19 -18.72 -13.23
C ASN A 43 14.78 -19.14 -13.69
N ILE A 44 13.77 -18.44 -13.20
CA ILE A 44 12.35 -18.58 -13.55
C ILE A 44 11.80 -17.32 -14.24
N GLY A 45 12.66 -16.38 -14.60
CA GLY A 45 12.36 -15.14 -15.28
C GLY A 45 12.59 -15.25 -16.78
N VAL A 46 11.77 -14.52 -17.54
CA VAL A 46 11.83 -14.47 -19.00
C VAL A 46 11.59 -13.03 -19.47
N GLY A 47 12.24 -12.65 -20.57
CA GLY A 47 11.90 -11.42 -21.30
C GLY A 47 10.67 -11.70 -22.17
N ALA A 48 9.53 -11.11 -21.81
CA ALA A 48 8.30 -11.20 -22.58
C ALA A 48 8.14 -9.97 -23.47
N HIS A 49 7.61 -10.16 -24.68
CA HIS A 49 7.32 -9.06 -25.59
C HIS A 49 6.01 -8.35 -25.18
N ILE A 50 6.06 -7.02 -25.07
CA ILE A 50 4.87 -6.19 -24.87
C ILE A 50 3.99 -6.26 -26.14
N THR A 51 4.59 -6.09 -27.32
CA THR A 51 3.96 -6.36 -28.62
C THR A 51 4.67 -7.50 -29.34
N ALA A 52 3.92 -8.43 -29.93
CA ALA A 52 4.49 -9.70 -30.42
C ALA A 52 5.70 -9.58 -31.36
N ALA A 53 6.60 -10.56 -31.20
CA ALA A 53 7.80 -10.78 -32.01
C ALA A 53 7.53 -11.20 -33.47
N SER A 54 6.28 -11.45 -33.86
CA SER A 54 5.94 -11.89 -35.22
C SER A 54 4.45 -11.70 -35.50
N PRO A 55 4.04 -11.59 -36.79
CA PRO A 55 2.64 -11.53 -37.18
C PRO A 55 1.80 -12.65 -36.57
N GLY A 56 0.58 -12.33 -36.13
CA GLY A 56 -0.34 -13.29 -35.52
C GLY A 56 -0.16 -13.53 -34.02
N GLY A 57 0.92 -13.00 -33.42
CA GLY A 57 1.10 -13.04 -31.96
C GLY A 57 0.26 -12.01 -31.20
N PRO A 58 0.20 -12.11 -29.85
CA PRO A 58 -0.53 -11.17 -28.99
C PRO A 58 -0.06 -9.71 -29.19
N ARG A 59 -1.01 -8.78 -29.31
CA ARG A 59 -0.72 -7.33 -29.41
C ARG A 59 0.26 -6.96 -30.54
N TYR A 60 0.29 -7.72 -31.64
CA TYR A 60 1.21 -7.47 -32.75
C TYR A 60 1.02 -6.06 -33.33
N GLY A 61 2.06 -5.22 -33.23
CA GLY A 61 2.09 -3.91 -33.87
C GLY A 61 2.68 -4.01 -35.28
N PRO A 62 1.91 -3.89 -36.37
CA PRO A 62 2.42 -4.08 -37.74
C PRO A 62 3.43 -3.02 -38.18
N SER A 63 3.42 -1.84 -37.55
CA SER A 63 4.33 -0.73 -37.83
C SER A 63 5.74 -0.90 -37.25
N LEU A 64 5.96 -1.89 -36.37
CA LEU A 64 7.26 -2.09 -35.73
C LEU A 64 8.24 -2.85 -36.62
N THR A 65 9.46 -2.31 -36.72
CA THR A 65 10.58 -2.98 -37.37
C THR A 65 11.09 -4.16 -36.54
N PRO A 66 11.80 -5.13 -37.14
CA PRO A 66 12.46 -6.21 -36.39
C PRO A 66 13.35 -5.71 -35.26
N GLN A 67 14.12 -4.64 -35.49
CA GLN A 67 14.98 -4.02 -34.48
C GLN A 67 14.16 -3.48 -33.30
N GLN A 68 13.03 -2.81 -33.58
CA GLN A 68 12.14 -2.31 -32.54
C GLN A 68 11.47 -3.44 -31.76
N ARG A 69 11.13 -4.55 -32.41
CA ARG A 69 10.54 -5.73 -31.73
C ARG A 69 11.51 -6.39 -30.76
N GLN A 70 12.80 -6.45 -31.13
CA GLN A 70 13.88 -7.03 -30.33
C GLN A 70 14.46 -6.06 -29.29
N SER A 71 13.96 -4.83 -29.24
CA SER A 71 14.47 -3.77 -28.36
C SER A 71 13.99 -3.96 -26.92
N PRO A 72 14.81 -3.64 -25.89
CA PRO A 72 14.38 -3.65 -24.49
C PRO A 72 13.15 -2.77 -24.19
N GLU A 73 12.87 -1.77 -25.02
CA GLU A 73 11.70 -0.89 -24.96
C GLU A 73 10.40 -1.66 -25.23
N ASN A 74 10.46 -2.69 -26.08
CA ASN A 74 9.34 -3.59 -26.36
C ASN A 74 9.33 -4.82 -25.42
N GLY A 75 10.24 -4.89 -24.44
CA GLY A 75 10.37 -6.01 -23.53
C GLY A 75 9.97 -5.69 -22.09
N ILE A 76 9.41 -6.68 -21.42
CA ILE A 76 9.14 -6.66 -19.98
C ILE A 76 9.69 -7.94 -19.34
N TRP A 77 10.30 -7.83 -18.16
CA TRP A 77 10.81 -8.99 -17.43
C TRP A 77 9.73 -9.58 -16.52
N LEU A 78 9.36 -10.83 -16.72
CA LEU A 78 8.29 -11.49 -15.96
C LEU A 78 8.76 -12.88 -15.48
N CYS A 79 8.18 -13.37 -14.40
CA CYS A 79 8.30 -14.80 -14.11
C CYS A 79 7.52 -15.61 -15.16
N GLN A 80 7.89 -16.88 -15.37
CA GLN A 80 7.25 -17.77 -16.35
C GLN A 80 5.71 -17.82 -16.22
N ASN A 81 5.17 -17.84 -15.00
CA ASN A 81 3.71 -17.84 -14.78
C ASN A 81 3.05 -16.54 -15.28
N CYS A 82 3.58 -15.38 -14.90
CA CYS A 82 3.04 -14.09 -15.34
C CYS A 82 3.20 -13.91 -16.84
N ALA A 83 4.34 -14.31 -17.41
CA ALA A 83 4.57 -14.28 -18.86
C ALA A 83 3.50 -15.11 -19.60
N LYS A 84 3.19 -16.30 -19.09
CA LYS A 84 2.16 -17.16 -19.69
C LYS A 84 0.76 -16.55 -19.62
N LEU A 85 0.42 -15.90 -18.50
CA LEU A 85 -0.88 -15.22 -18.33
C LEU A 85 -1.05 -14.06 -19.32
N VAL A 86 -0.05 -13.19 -19.44
CA VAL A 86 -0.15 -12.00 -20.31
C VAL A 86 -0.22 -12.37 -21.80
N ASP A 87 0.37 -13.49 -22.21
CA ASP A 87 0.31 -13.98 -23.58
C ASP A 87 -1.04 -14.63 -23.91
N ASN A 88 -1.60 -15.38 -22.96
CA ASN A 88 -2.85 -16.10 -23.18
C ASN A 88 -4.10 -15.20 -23.13
N ASP A 89 -4.08 -14.09 -22.37
CA ASP A 89 -5.22 -13.17 -22.22
C ASP A 89 -4.87 -11.74 -22.64
N ARG A 90 -4.75 -11.53 -23.96
CA ARG A 90 -4.35 -10.24 -24.53
C ARG A 90 -5.31 -9.08 -24.25
N LEU A 91 -6.58 -9.38 -23.95
CA LEU A 91 -7.61 -8.37 -23.69
C LEU A 91 -7.50 -7.88 -22.24
N ARG A 92 -7.28 -8.79 -21.28
CA ARG A 92 -6.99 -8.41 -19.89
C ARG A 92 -5.64 -7.73 -19.73
N TYR A 93 -4.66 -8.08 -20.56
CA TYR A 93 -3.30 -7.54 -20.51
C TYR A 93 -2.94 -6.77 -21.80
N PRO A 94 -3.51 -5.58 -22.02
CA PRO A 94 -3.19 -4.73 -23.17
C PRO A 94 -1.75 -4.19 -23.08
N ALA A 95 -1.21 -3.70 -24.20
CA ALA A 95 0.18 -3.24 -24.28
C ALA A 95 0.45 -2.07 -23.33
N GLU A 96 -0.52 -1.18 -23.17
CA GLU A 96 -0.49 -0.01 -22.29
C GLU A 96 -0.30 -0.42 -20.83
N LEU A 97 -1.03 -1.45 -20.37
CA LEU A 97 -0.89 -1.99 -19.02
C LEU A 97 0.52 -2.56 -18.79
N LEU A 98 1.04 -3.34 -19.75
CA LEU A 98 2.38 -3.92 -19.64
C LEU A 98 3.49 -2.84 -19.65
N ARG A 99 3.33 -1.76 -20.42
CA ARG A 99 4.23 -0.60 -20.35
C ARG A 99 4.17 0.06 -18.97
N GLY A 100 2.98 0.19 -18.39
CA GLY A 100 2.79 0.68 -17.02
C GLY A 100 3.52 -0.19 -15.98
N TRP A 101 3.35 -1.52 -16.06
CA TRP A 101 4.05 -2.48 -15.19
C TRP A 101 5.57 -2.37 -15.31
N LYS A 102 6.09 -2.28 -16.54
CA LYS A 102 7.52 -2.07 -16.80
C LYS A 102 8.01 -0.78 -16.12
N ALA A 103 7.35 0.34 -16.37
CA ALA A 103 7.74 1.64 -15.81
C ALA A 103 7.73 1.62 -14.27
N GLN A 104 6.68 1.07 -13.66
CA GLN A 104 6.56 0.97 -12.20
C GLN A 104 7.66 0.09 -11.61
N ALA A 105 7.97 -1.05 -12.23
CA ALA A 105 9.01 -1.96 -11.75
C ALA A 105 10.42 -1.35 -11.84
N GLU A 106 10.71 -0.63 -12.90
CA GLU A 106 11.97 0.10 -13.08
C GLU A 106 12.09 1.25 -12.05
N ALA A 107 11.02 2.04 -11.87
CA ALA A 107 10.97 3.10 -10.86
C ALA A 107 11.15 2.56 -9.43
N SER A 108 10.49 1.44 -9.11
CA SER A 108 10.62 0.78 -7.79
C SER A 108 12.05 0.31 -7.53
N THR A 109 12.73 -0.20 -8.56
CA THR A 109 14.11 -0.66 -8.46
C THR A 109 15.07 0.51 -8.30
N LEU A 110 14.84 1.61 -9.03
CA LEU A 110 15.62 2.84 -8.89
C LEU A 110 15.48 3.42 -7.48
N ALA A 111 14.25 3.52 -6.96
CA ALA A 111 14.00 3.99 -5.61
C ALA A 111 14.78 3.16 -4.57
N ALA A 112 14.70 1.83 -4.68
CA ALA A 112 15.44 0.92 -3.79
C ALA A 112 16.96 1.13 -3.85
N LEU A 113 17.53 1.38 -5.03
CA LEU A 113 18.96 1.69 -5.18
C LEU A 113 19.34 3.04 -4.55
N GLU A 114 18.44 4.02 -4.58
CA GLU A 114 18.63 5.34 -3.99
C GLU A 114 18.35 5.36 -2.47
N GLY A 115 18.02 4.22 -1.87
CA GLY A 115 17.64 4.13 -0.46
C GLY A 115 16.26 4.75 -0.15
N ARG A 116 15.51 5.13 -1.19
CA ARG A 116 14.08 5.46 -1.08
C ARG A 116 13.36 4.11 -1.05
N GLY A 117 13.04 3.60 0.15
CA GLY A 117 12.52 2.23 0.34
C GLY A 117 11.47 1.82 -0.70
N GLU A 118 11.44 0.52 -1.06
CA GLU A 118 10.49 0.01 -2.07
C GLU A 118 9.08 0.57 -1.80
N PRO A 119 8.31 0.97 -2.82
CA PRO A 119 6.89 1.24 -2.62
C PRO A 119 6.29 -0.05 -2.06
N HIS A 120 6.00 -0.03 -0.76
CA HIS A 120 5.54 -1.22 -0.09
C HIS A 120 4.16 -1.56 -0.67
N PRO A 121 3.80 -2.85 -0.79
CA PRO A 121 2.47 -3.24 -1.22
C PRO A 121 1.42 -2.51 -0.38
N ILE A 122 0.36 -2.01 -1.02
CA ILE A 122 -0.81 -1.52 -0.29
C ILE A 122 -1.40 -2.74 0.43
N ASP A 123 -1.60 -2.62 1.73
CA ASP A 123 -2.20 -3.68 2.52
C ASP A 123 -3.71 -3.75 2.24
N LEU A 124 -4.11 -4.67 1.37
CA LEU A 124 -5.52 -4.95 1.09
C LEU A 124 -6.15 -5.94 2.10
N SER A 125 -5.35 -6.50 3.01
CA SER A 125 -5.81 -7.44 4.03
C SER A 125 -6.30 -6.77 5.31
N ALA A 126 -6.06 -5.46 5.45
CA ALA A 126 -6.45 -4.67 6.59
C ALA A 126 -7.31 -3.49 6.14
N GLU A 127 -8.50 -3.36 6.70
CA GLU A 127 -9.37 -2.21 6.51
C GLU A 127 -9.47 -1.44 7.82
N LEU A 128 -9.08 -0.17 7.77
CA LEU A 128 -9.06 0.75 8.91
C LEU A 128 -10.21 1.74 8.75
N ASP A 129 -10.98 1.94 9.82
CA ASP A 129 -12.12 2.86 9.81
C ASP A 129 -12.11 3.79 11.04
N LEU A 130 -12.66 4.99 10.83
CA LEU A 130 -12.85 6.02 11.85
C LEU A 130 -14.34 6.32 11.99
N SER A 131 -14.85 6.13 13.20
CA SER A 131 -16.21 6.45 13.60
C SER A 131 -16.22 7.16 14.95
N TYR A 132 -17.39 7.59 15.41
CA TYR A 132 -17.55 8.13 16.75
C TYR A 132 -18.82 7.59 17.40
N ALA A 133 -18.81 7.54 18.73
CA ALA A 133 -19.96 7.22 19.55
C ALA A 133 -20.34 8.44 20.41
N GLU A 134 -21.64 8.69 20.51
CA GLU A 134 -22.19 9.69 21.43
C GLU A 134 -22.02 9.24 22.88
N GLY A 135 -21.57 10.16 23.73
CA GLY A 135 -21.51 10.01 25.17
C GLY A 135 -22.63 10.83 25.83
N GLN A 136 -22.25 11.75 26.71
CA GLN A 136 -23.20 12.61 27.40
C GLN A 136 -23.48 13.88 26.57
N ILE A 137 -24.74 14.06 26.16
CA ILE A 137 -25.18 15.20 25.35
C ILE A 137 -25.98 16.17 26.22
N ARG A 138 -25.49 17.42 26.35
CA ARG A 138 -26.12 18.52 27.10
C ARG A 138 -26.20 19.77 26.22
N SER A 139 -27.05 20.72 26.59
CA SER A 139 -27.26 21.96 25.84
C SER A 139 -26.00 22.81 25.63
N ASP A 140 -25.01 22.68 26.51
CA ASP A 140 -23.77 23.45 26.50
C ASP A 140 -22.51 22.63 26.13
N ARG A 141 -22.61 21.29 26.17
CA ARG A 141 -21.49 20.36 25.97
C ARG A 141 -21.96 18.98 25.50
N HIS A 142 -21.36 18.49 24.42
CA HIS A 142 -21.50 17.11 23.95
C HIS A 142 -20.17 16.37 24.17
N ASP A 143 -20.22 15.25 24.88
CA ASP A 143 -19.12 14.33 25.07
C ASP A 143 -19.24 13.18 24.07
N TYR A 144 -18.12 12.79 23.45
CA TYR A 144 -18.04 11.76 22.42
C TYR A 144 -16.85 10.83 22.66
N ARG A 145 -16.81 9.72 21.93
CA ARG A 145 -15.62 8.86 21.83
C ARG A 145 -15.29 8.62 20.37
N LEU A 146 -14.05 8.93 19.98
CA LEU A 146 -13.54 8.62 18.65
C LEU A 146 -13.11 7.16 18.66
N GLU A 147 -13.63 6.37 17.72
CA GLU A 147 -13.45 4.93 17.66
C GLU A 147 -12.70 4.55 16.38
N VAL A 148 -11.55 3.90 16.57
CA VAL A 148 -10.76 3.33 15.47
C VAL A 148 -11.04 1.84 15.44
N THR A 149 -11.55 1.35 14.31
CA THR A 149 -11.74 -0.08 14.11
C THR A 149 -10.81 -0.62 13.04
N LEU A 150 -10.37 -1.85 13.22
CA LEU A 150 -9.54 -2.58 12.27
C LEU A 150 -10.23 -3.89 11.91
N THR A 151 -10.44 -4.10 10.61
CA THR A 151 -11.07 -5.29 10.05
C THR A 151 -10.04 -6.11 9.28
N ASN A 152 -9.95 -7.41 9.57
CA ASN A 152 -9.12 -8.32 8.79
C ASN A 152 -9.90 -8.84 7.57
N ARG A 153 -9.52 -8.36 6.38
CA ARG A 153 -10.03 -8.81 5.07
C ARG A 153 -9.15 -9.89 4.43
N GLY A 154 -8.04 -10.24 5.06
CA GLY A 154 -7.11 -11.26 4.60
C GLY A 154 -7.56 -12.69 4.88
N THR A 155 -6.66 -13.63 4.62
CA THR A 155 -6.85 -15.07 4.86
C THR A 155 -6.00 -15.62 6.02
N GLU A 156 -5.18 -14.76 6.63
CA GLU A 156 -4.32 -15.10 7.77
C GLU A 156 -4.61 -14.16 8.96
N PRO A 157 -4.32 -14.57 10.21
CA PRO A 157 -4.44 -13.68 11.37
C PRO A 157 -3.66 -12.36 11.18
N LEU A 158 -4.30 -11.25 11.54
CA LEU A 158 -3.75 -9.91 11.37
C LEU A 158 -3.01 -9.50 12.65
N GLY A 159 -1.69 -9.58 12.59
CA GLY A 159 -0.75 -9.08 13.59
C GLY A 159 0.69 -9.46 13.23
N PRO A 160 1.71 -8.88 13.89
CA PRO A 160 1.65 -7.71 14.77
C PRO A 160 1.40 -6.39 14.00
N TYR A 161 0.85 -5.38 14.67
CA TYR A 161 0.59 -4.06 14.10
C TYR A 161 0.71 -2.95 15.16
N HIS A 162 0.88 -1.70 14.73
CA HIS A 162 0.60 -0.55 15.59
C HIS A 162 -0.17 0.52 14.82
N ILE A 163 -0.93 1.32 15.55
CA ILE A 163 -1.80 2.36 15.02
C ILE A 163 -1.53 3.66 15.75
N ASP A 164 -1.36 4.72 14.98
CA ASP A 164 -1.21 6.09 15.45
C ASP A 164 -2.47 6.88 15.10
N LEU A 165 -2.93 7.72 16.03
CA LEU A 165 -4.06 8.62 15.88
C LEU A 165 -3.63 10.04 16.22
N GLU A 166 -4.00 10.98 15.35
CA GLU A 166 -3.79 12.41 15.50
C GLU A 166 -5.16 13.12 15.47
N ILE A 167 -5.47 13.87 16.52
CA ILE A 167 -6.73 14.61 16.70
C ILE A 167 -6.42 16.01 17.27
N PRO A 168 -7.20 17.06 16.99
CA PRO A 168 -6.96 18.38 17.58
C PRO A 168 -6.88 18.35 19.11
N SER A 169 -5.78 18.80 19.72
CA SER A 169 -5.57 18.71 21.19
C SER A 169 -6.67 19.39 22.00
N ARG A 170 -7.26 20.45 21.44
CA ARG A 170 -8.24 21.30 22.13
C ARG A 170 -9.57 20.60 22.44
N VAL A 171 -9.88 19.49 21.78
CA VAL A 171 -11.14 18.74 22.00
C VAL A 171 -10.96 17.59 22.98
N VAL A 172 -9.73 17.24 23.34
CA VAL A 172 -9.43 16.18 24.28
C VAL A 172 -9.19 16.77 25.66
N ALA A 173 -10.05 16.42 26.62
CA ALA A 173 -9.82 16.75 28.02
C ALA A 173 -8.84 15.74 28.63
N SER A 174 -7.79 16.24 29.28
CA SER A 174 -6.81 15.43 30.04
C SER A 174 -6.27 14.21 29.29
N PRO A 175 -5.64 14.41 28.11
CA PRO A 175 -5.12 13.30 27.31
C PRO A 175 -4.10 12.43 28.08
N GLU A 176 -3.41 13.00 29.07
CA GLU A 176 -2.47 12.29 29.96
C GLU A 176 -3.08 11.15 30.77
N GLU A 177 -4.42 11.12 30.94
CA GLU A 177 -5.12 10.03 31.61
C GLU A 177 -5.31 8.80 30.70
N GLN A 178 -5.11 8.96 29.39
CA GLN A 178 -5.25 7.88 28.42
C GLN A 178 -3.94 7.09 28.28
N GLN A 179 -4.00 5.76 28.46
CA GLN A 179 -2.83 4.89 28.31
C GLN A 179 -2.18 4.98 26.92
N SER A 180 -2.97 5.26 25.88
CA SER A 180 -2.50 5.39 24.51
C SER A 180 -1.84 6.73 24.22
N TYR A 181 -1.92 7.74 25.09
CA TYR A 181 -1.40 9.07 24.82
C TYR A 181 0.14 9.08 24.74
N VAL A 182 0.68 9.81 23.77
CA VAL A 182 2.13 9.95 23.56
C VAL A 182 2.51 11.43 23.72
N PRO A 183 2.94 11.86 24.93
CA PRO A 183 3.26 13.25 25.22
C PRO A 183 4.33 13.82 24.29
N ASP A 184 5.40 13.05 24.03
CA ASP A 184 6.56 13.50 23.23
C ASP A 184 6.23 13.74 21.75
N ARG A 185 5.10 13.22 21.28
CA ARG A 185 4.59 13.40 19.91
C ARG A 185 3.42 14.37 19.84
N SER A 186 2.92 14.82 20.97
CA SER A 186 1.78 15.72 21.06
C SER A 186 2.24 17.18 21.13
N THR A 187 1.44 18.07 20.55
CA THR A 187 1.67 19.51 20.53
C THR A 187 0.48 20.24 21.12
N ARG A 188 0.54 21.58 21.15
CA ARG A 188 -0.62 22.41 21.51
C ARG A 188 -1.78 22.29 20.52
N GLU A 189 -1.51 21.82 19.30
CA GLU A 189 -2.48 21.75 18.21
C GLU A 189 -2.99 20.33 17.99
N VAL A 190 -2.13 19.32 18.14
CA VAL A 190 -2.43 17.91 17.85
C VAL A 190 -2.11 17.03 19.06
N ALA A 191 -3.09 16.25 19.51
CA ALA A 191 -2.92 15.20 20.50
C ALA A 191 -2.68 13.88 19.79
N PHE A 192 -1.64 13.17 20.22
CA PHE A 192 -1.16 11.96 19.58
C PHE A 192 -1.43 10.74 20.48
N PHE A 193 -2.04 9.71 19.89
CA PHE A 193 -2.32 8.44 20.58
C PHE A 193 -1.75 7.27 19.78
N ARG A 194 -1.30 6.22 20.49
CA ARG A 194 -0.71 5.02 19.91
C ARG A 194 -1.20 3.77 20.62
N VAL A 195 -1.56 2.75 19.84
CA VAL A 195 -1.79 1.39 20.32
C VAL A 195 -0.94 0.41 19.51
N ALA A 196 -0.49 -0.68 20.15
CA ALA A 196 0.27 -1.73 19.48
C ALA A 196 -0.30 -3.10 19.86
N ALA A 197 -0.44 -3.97 18.86
CA ALA A 197 -0.70 -5.38 19.01
C ALA A 197 0.60 -6.14 18.76
N SER A 198 1.22 -6.64 19.83
CA SER A 198 2.52 -7.32 19.78
C SER A 198 2.46 -8.80 20.16
N THR A 199 1.31 -9.27 20.65
CA THR A 199 1.08 -10.68 21.04
C THR A 199 0.01 -11.33 20.17
N THR A 200 0.03 -12.66 20.12
CA THR A 200 -0.95 -13.47 19.38
C THR A 200 -2.39 -13.31 19.89
N GLU A 201 -2.58 -12.95 21.17
CA GLU A 201 -3.90 -12.66 21.76
C GLU A 201 -4.54 -11.36 21.23
N GLN A 202 -3.72 -10.52 20.59
CA GLN A 202 -4.14 -9.23 20.02
C GLN A 202 -4.29 -9.31 18.50
N GLU A 203 -4.08 -10.48 17.89
CA GLU A 203 -4.37 -10.71 16.48
C GLU A 203 -5.87 -10.61 16.19
N ILE A 204 -6.19 -10.21 14.96
CA ILE A 204 -7.57 -10.16 14.45
C ILE A 204 -7.71 -11.29 13.43
N TYR A 205 -8.61 -12.25 13.66
CA TYR A 205 -8.77 -13.39 12.75
C TYR A 205 -9.46 -12.97 11.44
N PRO A 206 -9.25 -13.72 10.34
CA PRO A 206 -9.90 -13.43 9.07
C PRO A 206 -11.41 -13.23 9.18
N GLY A 207 -11.90 -12.09 8.70
CA GLY A 207 -13.31 -11.70 8.75
C GLY A 207 -13.73 -10.90 9.99
N ASP A 208 -12.91 -10.88 11.05
CA ASP A 208 -13.25 -10.17 12.28
C ASP A 208 -12.95 -8.67 12.17
N THR A 209 -13.75 -7.88 12.89
CA THR A 209 -13.55 -6.46 13.14
C THR A 209 -13.31 -6.24 14.63
N ARG A 210 -12.29 -5.45 14.98
CA ARG A 210 -11.96 -5.13 16.37
C ARG A 210 -11.89 -3.62 16.58
N LEU A 211 -12.49 -3.14 17.66
CA LEU A 211 -12.22 -1.81 18.19
C LEU A 211 -10.81 -1.81 18.80
N VAL A 212 -9.90 -1.09 18.17
CA VAL A 212 -8.47 -1.11 18.51
C VAL A 212 -8.03 0.12 19.30
N MET A 213 -8.76 1.23 19.19
CA MET A 213 -8.52 2.44 19.97
C MET A 213 -9.85 3.17 20.19
N SER A 214 -10.03 3.75 21.38
CA SER A 214 -11.14 4.64 21.71
C SER A 214 -10.60 5.84 22.48
N VAL A 215 -10.83 7.05 22.00
CA VAL A 215 -10.34 8.29 22.62
C VAL A 215 -11.52 9.21 22.95
N PRO A 216 -11.75 9.57 24.22
CA PRO A 216 -12.80 10.51 24.59
C PRO A 216 -12.45 11.93 24.15
N TYR A 217 -13.43 12.67 23.64
CA TYR A 217 -13.32 14.09 23.32
C TYR A 217 -14.66 14.79 23.55
N TYR A 218 -14.67 16.12 23.49
CA TYR A 218 -15.87 16.90 23.71
C TYR A 218 -15.94 18.12 22.79
N ILE A 219 -17.15 18.62 22.62
CA ILE A 219 -17.43 19.92 22.00
C ILE A 219 -18.34 20.68 22.94
N ASP A 220 -17.98 21.92 23.24
CA ASP A 220 -18.81 22.84 24.00
C ASP A 220 -19.13 24.08 23.16
N GLN A 221 -20.06 24.92 23.66
CA GLN A 221 -20.45 26.15 22.97
C GLN A 221 -19.25 27.06 22.67
N ARG A 222 -18.23 27.07 23.55
CA ARG A 222 -17.05 27.91 23.34
C ARG A 222 -16.23 27.43 22.15
N LEU A 223 -16.02 26.12 22.02
CA LEU A 223 -15.31 25.49 20.91
C LEU A 223 -16.08 25.67 19.60
N PHE A 224 -17.41 25.51 19.64
CA PHE A 224 -18.27 25.66 18.47
C PHE A 224 -18.31 27.11 17.93
N TRP A 225 -18.53 28.11 18.80
CA TRP A 225 -18.74 29.50 18.36
C TRP A 225 -17.46 30.28 18.08
N ASN A 226 -16.31 29.90 18.66
CA ASN A 226 -15.10 30.74 18.62
C ASN A 226 -13.99 30.26 17.69
N ARG A 227 -14.21 29.29 16.79
CA ARG A 227 -13.15 28.73 15.94
C ARG A 227 -13.62 28.42 14.53
N GLY A 228 -13.15 29.23 13.57
CA GLY A 228 -13.49 29.08 12.15
C GLY A 228 -12.91 27.83 11.50
N ASP A 229 -11.80 27.28 12.00
CA ASP A 229 -11.08 26.20 11.33
C ASP A 229 -11.14 24.84 12.03
N LEU A 230 -11.67 24.74 13.27
CA LEU A 230 -11.61 23.51 14.07
C LEU A 230 -12.20 22.31 13.32
N PHE A 231 -13.37 22.50 12.70
CA PHE A 231 -14.06 21.45 11.96
C PHE A 231 -13.38 21.09 10.64
N GLU A 232 -12.50 21.96 10.13
CA GLU A 232 -11.67 21.74 8.94
C GLU A 232 -10.32 21.10 9.28
N GLN A 233 -10.00 20.92 10.58
CA GLN A 233 -8.75 20.27 10.97
C GLN A 233 -8.83 18.76 10.75
N PRO A 234 -7.72 18.13 10.28
CA PRO A 234 -7.71 16.71 10.03
C PRO A 234 -7.69 15.90 11.32
N VAL A 235 -8.36 14.76 11.27
CA VAL A 235 -8.19 13.63 12.17
C VAL A 235 -7.58 12.51 11.35
N GLY A 236 -6.33 12.17 11.65
CA GLY A 236 -5.55 11.20 10.90
C GLY A 236 -5.34 9.93 11.72
N VAL A 237 -5.57 8.77 11.10
CA VAL A 237 -5.19 7.48 11.68
C VAL A 237 -4.27 6.73 10.74
N THR A 238 -3.15 6.23 11.25
CA THR A 238 -2.15 5.52 10.45
C THR A 238 -1.91 4.11 11.00
N LEU A 239 -2.11 3.10 10.16
CA LEU A 239 -1.79 1.70 10.43
C LEU A 239 -0.39 1.36 9.92
N TYR A 240 0.39 0.72 10.78
CA TYR A 240 1.72 0.21 10.47
C TYR A 240 1.76 -1.30 10.63
N ARG A 241 2.13 -1.99 9.55
CA ARG A 241 2.29 -3.45 9.52
C ARG A 241 3.58 -3.85 8.85
N ARG A 242 4.21 -4.91 9.37
CA ARG A 242 5.48 -5.41 8.83
C ARG A 242 5.28 -5.89 7.40
N GLY A 243 6.13 -5.42 6.48
CA GLY A 243 6.08 -5.81 5.07
C GLY A 243 5.11 -5.00 4.20
N PHE A 244 4.36 -4.06 4.80
CA PHE A 244 3.46 -3.14 4.12
C PHE A 244 3.85 -1.69 4.39
N GLY A 245 3.37 -0.78 3.54
CA GLY A 245 3.57 0.65 3.73
C GLY A 245 2.63 1.14 4.82
N PRO A 246 2.93 2.28 5.47
CA PRO A 246 1.96 2.92 6.34
C PRO A 246 0.70 3.25 5.52
N PHE A 247 -0.45 2.87 6.05
CA PHE A 247 -1.75 3.21 5.48
C PHE A 247 -2.39 4.28 6.35
N THR A 248 -2.69 5.45 5.79
CA THR A 248 -3.30 6.57 6.51
C THR A 248 -4.72 6.82 5.99
N LEU A 249 -5.68 6.88 6.91
CA LEU A 249 -7.03 7.39 6.69
C LEU A 249 -7.14 8.75 7.37
N GLU A 250 -7.61 9.75 6.63
CA GLU A 250 -7.80 11.11 7.13
C GLU A 250 -9.24 11.56 6.86
N ARG A 251 -9.86 12.18 7.87
CA ARG A 251 -11.18 12.81 7.78
C ARG A 251 -11.16 14.15 8.51
N LEU A 252 -12.10 15.03 8.20
CA LEU A 252 -12.21 16.31 8.89
C LEU A 252 -12.83 16.12 10.27
N PHE A 253 -12.39 16.90 11.27
CA PHE A 253 -12.95 16.81 12.62
C PHE A 253 -14.47 17.07 12.65
N GLY A 254 -14.98 17.92 11.74
CA GLY A 254 -16.41 18.18 11.59
C GLY A 254 -17.28 16.95 11.31
N ASP A 255 -16.70 15.88 10.77
CA ASP A 255 -17.40 14.62 10.50
C ASP A 255 -17.74 13.82 11.77
N PHE A 256 -17.09 14.14 12.90
CA PHE A 256 -17.16 13.37 14.14
C PHE A 256 -18.03 14.06 15.19
N GLN A 257 -19.08 14.78 14.79
CA GLN A 257 -19.93 15.48 15.74
C GLN A 257 -21.25 15.95 15.14
N ILE A 258 -22.21 16.22 16.02
CA ILE A 258 -23.54 16.76 15.69
C ILE A 258 -23.92 17.97 16.57
N PHE A 259 -22.93 18.63 17.19
CA PHE A 259 -23.13 19.78 18.08
C PHE A 259 -23.75 20.97 17.34
#